data_AF-A0A535PN74-F1
#
_entry.id   AF-A0A535PN74-F1
#
_cell.length_a   1.000
_cell.length_b   1.000
_cell.length_c   1.000
_cell.angle_alpha   90.00
_cell.angle_beta   90.00
_cell.angle_gamma   90.00
#
_symmetry.space_group_name_H-M   'P 1'
#
loop_
_entity.id
_entity.type
_entity.pdbx_description
1 polymer ?
#
loop_
_entity_poly.entity_id
_entity_poly.type
_entity_poly.pdbx_seq_one_letter_code
_entity_poly.pdbx_strand_id
1 'polypeptide(L)'
;MTNHETNGAGAPGEHEASIATEVVTPPEARESLTSRAQTDDASGALDTDVDATGGPRISRARARIVSASPAAGFDAPQGAITVIDRPDGNGRSVTAERVEITQGGAEKVEAASVVVDRGGIGAVNADAVEVHRGGIGRLTAKDVTVTQGGVGAARADHLTIDMGGIGAAIVGRLELTRGAARSILAREAHLEQSFAQTVVANHVSLERGSNAIIVLARRVDGDVRALLDWRGALAFGAALGVVMGLVRRGPRSSSRSRSSKGS
;
A
#
# COMPACT_ATOMS: atom_id res chain seq x y z
N MET A 1 -59.55 -13.73 24.41
CA MET A 1 -59.54 -14.20 25.81
C MET A 1 -58.63 -15.43 25.83
N THR A 2 -57.31 -15.25 25.97
CA THR A 2 -56.51 -15.13 27.20
C THR A 2 -56.28 -16.45 27.92
N ASN A 3 -54.99 -16.74 28.14
CA ASN A 3 -54.30 -17.42 29.27
C ASN A 3 -53.15 -18.26 28.66
N HIS A 4 -51.85 -18.00 28.82
CA HIS A 4 -51.00 -17.50 29.90
C HIS A 4 -50.90 -18.42 31.13
N GLU A 5 -49.84 -19.24 31.16
CA GLU A 5 -49.12 -19.82 32.32
C GLU A 5 -47.68 -20.08 31.79
N THR A 6 -46.58 -19.43 32.18
CA THR A 6 -45.88 -19.17 33.46
C THR A 6 -45.16 -20.37 34.09
N ASN A 7 -43.93 -20.07 34.54
CA ASN A 7 -43.02 -20.78 35.47
C ASN A 7 -41.94 -21.65 34.77
N GLY A 8 -40.63 -21.36 34.82
CA GLY A 8 -39.78 -20.96 35.98
C GLY A 8 -39.35 -22.25 36.72
N ALA A 9 -38.12 -22.51 37.16
CA ALA A 9 -36.82 -21.86 37.19
C ALA A 9 -35.78 -22.98 37.50
N GLY A 10 -34.49 -22.77 37.22
CA GLY A 10 -33.44 -23.72 37.62
C GLY A 10 -32.02 -23.40 37.13
N ALA A 11 -31.46 -22.28 37.58
CA ALA A 11 -30.01 -22.13 37.84
C ALA A 11 -29.79 -22.43 39.34
N PRO A 12 -28.58 -22.75 39.88
CA PRO A 12 -27.26 -22.12 39.65
C PRO A 12 -26.10 -23.16 39.53
N GLY A 13 -24.83 -22.86 39.26
CA GLY A 13 -24.09 -21.61 39.32
C GLY A 13 -22.68 -21.72 38.70
N GLU A 14 -22.15 -20.55 38.34
CA GLU A 14 -20.82 -20.02 38.75
C GLU A 14 -19.57 -20.78 38.21
N HIS A 15 -18.60 -20.19 37.50
CA HIS A 15 -17.88 -18.92 37.72
C HIS A 15 -17.20 -18.40 36.42
N GLU A 16 -17.15 -17.07 36.28
CA GLU A 16 -16.03 -16.16 35.89
C GLU A 16 -15.02 -16.60 34.80
N ALA A 17 -14.57 -15.77 33.84
CA ALA A 17 -14.35 -14.32 33.77
C ALA A 17 -14.44 -13.85 32.29
N SER A 18 -15.15 -12.78 31.94
CA SER A 18 -14.76 -11.35 32.00
C SER A 18 -13.39 -11.02 31.40
N ILE A 19 -13.38 -10.49 30.17
CA ILE A 19 -12.83 -9.15 29.87
C ILE A 19 -13.40 -8.61 28.55
N ALA A 20 -13.82 -7.36 28.61
CA ALA A 20 -14.60 -6.62 27.64
C ALA A 20 -13.80 -6.14 26.41
N THR A 21 -14.46 -6.05 25.26
CA THR A 21 -14.08 -5.14 24.16
C THR A 21 -15.15 -4.05 24.10
N GLU A 22 -14.75 -2.86 24.54
CA GLU A 22 -15.57 -1.66 24.51
C GLU A 22 -15.69 -1.15 23.07
N VAL A 23 -16.91 -1.20 22.56
CA VAL A 23 -17.35 -0.53 21.34
C VAL A 23 -17.61 0.93 21.69
N VAL A 24 -16.75 1.84 21.26
CA VAL A 24 -17.06 3.28 21.27
C VAL A 24 -17.71 3.64 19.94
N THR A 25 -19.00 3.95 20.05
CA THR A 25 -19.88 4.50 19.01
C THR A 25 -19.55 5.97 18.70
N PRO A 26 -19.84 6.44 17.46
CA PRO A 26 -19.63 7.83 17.05
C PRO A 26 -20.75 8.77 17.55
N PRO A 27 -20.47 10.06 17.83
CA PRO A 27 -21.52 11.02 18.15
C PRO A 27 -22.10 11.66 16.88
N GLU A 28 -23.40 11.50 16.69
CA GLU A 28 -24.21 12.27 15.74
C GLU A 28 -24.63 13.64 16.33
N ALA A 29 -24.58 14.65 15.46
CA ALA A 29 -25.50 15.79 15.31
C ALA A 29 -25.75 16.74 16.51
N ARG A 30 -25.49 18.04 16.28
CA ARG A 30 -26.55 19.05 15.98
C ARG A 30 -26.01 20.47 15.78
N GLU A 31 -26.25 20.96 14.55
CA GLU A 31 -26.87 22.23 14.17
C GLU A 31 -26.37 23.56 14.78
N SER A 32 -25.86 24.43 13.91
CA SER A 32 -26.07 25.88 13.97
C SER A 32 -26.09 26.43 12.56
N LEU A 33 -27.29 26.83 12.11
CA LEU A 33 -27.54 27.59 10.90
C LEU A 33 -26.80 28.93 10.94
N THR A 34 -26.25 29.40 9.82
CA THR A 34 -26.80 30.55 9.07
C THR A 34 -25.83 31.04 7.98
N SER A 35 -26.45 31.40 6.86
CA SER A 35 -26.13 32.58 6.05
C SER A 35 -25.35 32.37 4.73
N ARG A 36 -26.14 32.55 3.66
CA ARG A 36 -25.82 33.01 2.30
C ARG A 36 -25.26 31.99 1.30
N ALA A 37 -26.22 31.37 0.62
CA ALA A 37 -26.15 31.18 -0.81
C ALA A 37 -25.91 32.52 -1.53
N GLN A 38 -24.97 32.53 -2.48
CA GLN A 38 -25.00 33.43 -3.61
C GLN A 38 -24.37 32.71 -4.81
N THR A 39 -25.23 32.35 -5.75
CA THR A 39 -24.90 32.04 -7.13
C THR A 39 -24.37 33.31 -7.81
N ASP A 40 -23.43 33.19 -8.73
CA ASP A 40 -23.65 33.67 -10.09
C ASP A 40 -22.49 33.31 -11.02
N ASP A 41 -22.91 33.08 -12.25
CA ASP A 41 -22.17 32.67 -13.44
C ASP A 41 -21.07 33.65 -13.87
N ALA A 42 -20.09 33.13 -14.63
CA ALA A 42 -19.90 33.50 -16.04
C ALA A 42 -18.46 33.31 -16.50
N SER A 43 -18.35 32.61 -17.63
CA SER A 43 -17.24 32.59 -18.57
C SER A 43 -16.80 33.99 -19.00
N GLY A 44 -15.49 34.18 -19.17
CA GLY A 44 -14.92 35.38 -19.80
C GLY A 44 -13.48 35.14 -20.22
N ALA A 45 -13.28 34.93 -21.53
CA ALA A 45 -11.99 34.82 -22.20
C ALA A 45 -11.50 36.19 -22.69
N LEU A 46 -10.20 36.23 -23.04
CA LEU A 46 -9.47 37.18 -23.91
C LEU A 46 -9.11 38.53 -23.24
N ASP A 47 -7.97 39.18 -23.47
CA ASP A 47 -6.74 38.98 -24.25
C ASP A 47 -5.85 40.20 -23.91
N THR A 48 -4.53 40.09 -24.00
CA THR A 48 -3.63 41.06 -24.68
C THR A 48 -2.16 40.88 -24.32
N ASP A 49 -1.39 41.12 -25.36
CA ASP A 49 -0.03 40.70 -25.68
C ASP A 49 1.01 41.80 -25.38
N VAL A 50 2.28 41.50 -25.68
CA VAL A 50 3.45 42.38 -25.89
C VAL A 50 4.35 42.66 -24.64
N ASP A 51 5.53 42.05 -24.54
CA ASP A 51 6.73 42.49 -25.31
C ASP A 51 7.93 41.52 -25.16
N ALA A 52 8.77 41.51 -26.18
CA ALA A 52 9.90 40.62 -26.41
C ALA A 52 11.21 41.11 -25.76
N THR A 53 12.15 40.19 -25.49
CA THR A 53 13.56 40.22 -25.98
C THR A 53 14.40 39.11 -25.31
N GLY A 54 15.07 38.27 -26.14
CA GLY A 54 16.30 37.53 -25.75
C GLY A 54 16.24 35.99 -25.83
N GLY A 55 16.67 35.41 -26.97
CA GLY A 55 16.80 33.95 -27.19
C GLY A 55 18.05 33.32 -26.53
N PRO A 56 18.54 32.13 -26.97
CA PRO A 56 17.95 31.12 -27.85
C PRO A 56 17.66 29.81 -27.09
N ARG A 57 16.52 29.13 -27.35
CA ARG A 57 16.33 27.74 -26.91
C ARG A 57 16.11 26.79 -28.08
N ILE A 58 16.95 25.78 -28.05
CA ILE A 58 17.23 24.81 -29.10
C ILE A 58 15.99 23.96 -29.33
N SER A 59 15.60 23.91 -30.61
CA SER A 59 14.63 23.01 -31.21
C SER A 59 14.81 21.57 -30.72
N ARG A 60 13.78 21.04 -30.05
CA ARG A 60 13.54 19.59 -30.05
C ARG A 60 12.03 19.37 -30.14
N ALA A 61 11.67 18.65 -31.19
CA ALA A 61 10.33 18.49 -31.73
C ALA A 61 9.30 18.08 -30.66
N ARG A 62 8.17 18.79 -30.67
CA ARG A 62 6.96 18.47 -29.91
C ARG A 62 6.32 17.24 -30.55
N ALA A 63 6.56 16.06 -29.97
CA ALA A 63 5.88 14.84 -30.38
C ALA A 63 4.40 14.95 -29.99
N ARG A 64 3.55 14.84 -31.01
CA ARG A 64 2.10 14.74 -30.96
C ARG A 64 1.72 13.56 -30.07
N ILE A 65 1.08 13.82 -28.93
CA ILE A 65 0.46 12.78 -28.11
C ILE A 65 -0.74 12.28 -28.91
N VAL A 66 -0.56 11.15 -29.59
CA VAL A 66 -1.68 10.33 -30.05
C VAL A 66 -2.29 9.73 -28.80
N SER A 67 -3.53 10.09 -28.50
CA SER A 67 -4.37 9.35 -27.57
C SER A 67 -4.45 7.90 -28.04
N ALA A 68 -3.71 6.99 -27.39
CA ALA A 68 -3.88 5.56 -27.59
C ALA A 68 -5.06 5.11 -26.73
N SER A 69 -6.13 4.64 -27.40
CA SER A 69 -7.22 3.90 -26.77
C SER A 69 -6.69 2.76 -25.90
N PRO A 70 -7.25 2.50 -24.71
CA PRO A 70 -6.90 1.33 -23.92
C PRO A 70 -7.58 0.11 -24.54
N ALA A 71 -6.91 -0.53 -25.48
CA ALA A 71 -7.26 -1.86 -25.98
C ALA A 71 -6.01 -2.50 -26.60
N ALA A 72 -4.93 -2.60 -25.82
CA ALA A 72 -3.85 -3.52 -26.13
C ALA A 72 -4.05 -4.74 -25.23
N GLY A 73 -5.01 -5.57 -25.60
CA GLY A 73 -5.09 -6.92 -25.09
C GLY A 73 -3.77 -7.63 -25.35
N PHE A 74 -3.30 -8.36 -24.36
CA PHE A 74 -2.17 -9.27 -24.49
C PHE A 74 -2.36 -10.13 -25.75
N ASP A 75 -1.37 -10.12 -26.66
CA ASP A 75 -1.36 -11.00 -27.83
C ASP A 75 -1.18 -12.43 -27.33
N ALA A 76 -2.32 -13.08 -27.16
CA ALA A 76 -2.46 -14.29 -26.40
C ALA A 76 -2.29 -15.47 -27.38
N PRO A 77 -1.29 -16.36 -27.20
CA PRO A 77 -1.18 -17.55 -28.04
C PRO A 77 -2.50 -18.35 -27.97
N GLN A 78 -2.91 -18.88 -29.12
CA GLN A 78 -4.19 -19.58 -29.30
C GLN A 78 -4.12 -21.00 -28.70
N GLY A 79 -3.86 -21.06 -27.39
CA GLY A 79 -3.93 -22.25 -26.57
C GLY A 79 -5.31 -22.48 -26.01
N ALA A 80 -5.62 -23.73 -25.68
CA ALA A 80 -6.89 -24.13 -25.07
C ALA A 80 -7.19 -23.29 -23.81
N ILE A 81 -8.28 -22.51 -23.86
CA ILE A 81 -8.75 -21.68 -22.76
C ILE A 81 -9.58 -22.57 -21.85
N THR A 82 -9.17 -22.71 -20.59
CA THR A 82 -10.02 -23.32 -19.56
C THR A 82 -10.76 -22.21 -18.83
N VAL A 83 -12.07 -22.09 -19.07
CA VAL A 83 -12.95 -21.15 -18.36
C VAL A 83 -13.57 -21.84 -17.16
N ILE A 84 -13.37 -21.29 -15.97
CA ILE A 84 -13.93 -21.79 -14.71
C ILE A 84 -15.09 -20.86 -14.31
N ASP A 85 -16.33 -21.31 -14.59
CA ASP A 85 -17.56 -20.52 -14.40
C ASP A 85 -18.35 -20.85 -13.11
N ARG A 86 -18.01 -21.95 -12.42
CA ARG A 86 -18.62 -22.34 -11.13
C ARG A 86 -17.63 -23.09 -10.23
N PRO A 87 -17.77 -22.99 -8.90
CA PRO A 87 -17.11 -23.91 -7.98
C PRO A 87 -17.85 -25.25 -8.03
N ASP A 88 -17.56 -26.10 -9.00
CA ASP A 88 -17.73 -27.52 -8.76
C ASP A 88 -16.67 -27.88 -7.70
N GLY A 89 -17.08 -28.43 -6.57
CA GLY A 89 -16.24 -28.64 -5.37
C GLY A 89 -15.04 -29.59 -5.55
N ASN A 90 -14.54 -29.77 -6.77
CA ASN A 90 -13.44 -30.62 -7.20
C ASN A 90 -12.23 -29.83 -7.78
N GLY A 91 -12.18 -28.50 -7.68
CA GLY A 91 -11.12 -27.62 -8.24
C GLY A 91 -9.74 -27.71 -7.56
N ARG A 92 -9.17 -28.91 -7.45
CA ARG A 92 -7.91 -29.18 -6.71
C ARG A 92 -6.66 -28.70 -7.45
N SER A 93 -6.65 -28.77 -8.78
CA SER A 93 -5.52 -28.31 -9.59
C SER A 93 -5.93 -28.13 -11.06
N VAL A 94 -5.62 -26.99 -11.65
CA VAL A 94 -5.87 -26.71 -13.08
C VAL A 94 -4.54 -26.50 -13.79
N THR A 95 -4.32 -27.25 -14.87
CA THR A 95 -3.15 -27.10 -15.74
C THR A 95 -3.62 -26.85 -17.17
N ALA A 96 -3.29 -25.67 -17.72
CA ALA A 96 -3.67 -25.28 -19.06
C ALA A 96 -2.72 -24.18 -19.57
N GLU A 97 -2.78 -23.81 -20.85
CA GLU A 97 -2.01 -22.68 -21.35
C GLU A 97 -2.60 -21.34 -20.89
N ARG A 98 -3.94 -21.23 -20.96
CA ARG A 98 -4.69 -20.09 -20.44
C ARG A 98 -5.80 -20.57 -19.52
N VAL A 99 -5.89 -19.94 -18.35
CA VAL A 99 -6.97 -20.15 -17.39
C VAL A 99 -7.69 -18.84 -17.17
N GLU A 100 -9.00 -18.86 -17.29
CA GLU A 100 -9.87 -17.72 -17.02
C GLU A 100 -10.87 -18.11 -15.94
N ILE A 101 -10.89 -17.37 -14.83
CA ILE A 101 -11.80 -17.57 -13.70
C ILE A 101 -12.76 -16.40 -13.66
N THR A 102 -13.99 -16.61 -14.16
CA THR A 102 -15.03 -15.59 -14.18
C THR A 102 -15.67 -15.42 -12.80
N GLN A 103 -15.92 -16.55 -12.12
CA GLN A 103 -16.48 -16.58 -10.78
C GLN A 103 -16.04 -17.85 -10.00
N GLY A 104 -15.52 -17.66 -8.78
CA GLY A 104 -15.26 -18.78 -7.86
C GLY A 104 -13.82 -18.82 -7.37
N GLY A 105 -13.22 -20.00 -7.30
CA GLY A 105 -11.84 -20.13 -6.87
C GLY A 105 -11.24 -21.48 -7.18
N ALA A 106 -9.93 -21.53 -7.24
CA ALA A 106 -9.16 -22.75 -7.46
C ALA A 106 -8.13 -22.91 -6.34
N GLU A 107 -7.82 -24.14 -5.95
CA GLU A 107 -6.77 -24.35 -4.94
C GLU A 107 -5.38 -24.12 -5.55
N LYS A 108 -5.12 -24.72 -6.71
CA LYS A 108 -3.85 -24.62 -7.43
C LYS A 108 -4.08 -24.40 -8.93
N VAL A 109 -3.36 -23.46 -9.52
CA VAL A 109 -3.37 -23.19 -10.96
C VAL A 109 -1.93 -23.14 -11.47
N GLU A 110 -1.67 -23.85 -12.56
CA GLU A 110 -0.39 -23.85 -13.28
C GLU A 110 -0.66 -23.61 -14.76
N ALA A 111 -0.29 -22.42 -15.26
CA ALA A 111 -0.62 -22.03 -16.63
C ALA A 111 0.34 -20.96 -17.16
N ALA A 112 0.41 -20.75 -18.47
CA ALA A 112 1.19 -19.63 -18.99
C ALA A 112 0.52 -18.28 -18.65
N SER A 113 -0.81 -18.22 -18.77
CA SER A 113 -1.61 -17.02 -18.46
C SER A 113 -2.81 -17.37 -17.57
N VAL A 114 -3.04 -16.55 -16.55
CA VAL A 114 -4.18 -16.68 -15.63
C VAL A 114 -4.91 -15.35 -15.50
N VAL A 115 -6.21 -15.34 -15.77
CA VAL A 115 -7.08 -14.16 -15.59
C VAL A 115 -8.15 -14.52 -14.55
N VAL A 116 -8.37 -13.65 -13.57
CA VAL A 116 -9.37 -13.82 -12.50
C VAL A 116 -10.24 -12.58 -12.40
N ASP A 117 -11.50 -12.67 -12.82
CA ASP A 117 -12.43 -11.55 -12.74
C ASP A 117 -13.03 -11.38 -11.34
N ARG A 118 -13.45 -12.49 -10.75
CA ARG A 118 -14.03 -12.51 -9.41
C ARG A 118 -13.72 -13.82 -8.70
N GLY A 119 -12.82 -13.79 -7.72
CA GLY A 119 -12.51 -15.04 -7.03
C GLY A 119 -11.27 -15.05 -6.17
N GLY A 120 -10.83 -16.26 -5.82
CA GLY A 120 -9.55 -16.44 -5.15
C GLY A 120 -8.84 -17.71 -5.56
N ILE A 121 -7.52 -17.65 -5.63
CA ILE A 121 -6.69 -18.83 -5.92
C ILE A 121 -5.74 -19.09 -4.75
N GLY A 122 -5.67 -20.34 -4.29
CA GLY A 122 -4.76 -20.71 -3.21
C GLY A 122 -3.28 -20.58 -3.61
N ALA A 123 -2.91 -21.14 -4.75
CA ALA A 123 -1.56 -21.10 -5.31
C ALA A 123 -1.58 -20.95 -6.84
N VAL A 124 -0.82 -20.00 -7.37
CA VAL A 124 -0.64 -19.79 -8.82
C VAL A 124 0.84 -19.89 -9.18
N ASN A 125 1.13 -20.65 -10.23
CA ASN A 125 2.41 -20.65 -10.93
C ASN A 125 2.15 -20.31 -12.40
N ALA A 126 2.56 -19.13 -12.86
CA ALA A 126 2.30 -18.70 -14.23
C ALA A 126 3.34 -17.73 -14.78
N ASP A 127 3.31 -17.41 -16.08
CA ASP A 127 4.13 -16.31 -16.60
C ASP A 127 3.43 -14.96 -16.37
N ALA A 128 2.15 -14.87 -16.71
CA ALA A 128 1.34 -13.66 -16.56
C ALA A 128 0.06 -13.94 -15.73
N VAL A 129 -0.23 -13.05 -14.78
CA VAL A 129 -1.42 -13.14 -13.93
C VAL A 129 -2.14 -11.79 -13.85
N GLU A 130 -3.43 -11.80 -14.15
CA GLU A 130 -4.31 -10.63 -14.02
C GLU A 130 -5.48 -10.96 -13.08
N VAL A 131 -5.71 -10.09 -12.09
CA VAL A 131 -6.80 -10.24 -11.12
C VAL A 131 -7.58 -8.94 -11.06
N HIS A 132 -8.89 -8.97 -11.30
CA HIS A 132 -9.75 -7.78 -11.25
C HIS A 132 -10.44 -7.54 -9.93
N ARG A 133 -10.92 -8.60 -9.27
CA ARG A 133 -11.51 -8.57 -7.92
C ARG A 133 -11.26 -9.89 -7.24
N GLY A 134 -10.41 -9.93 -6.23
CA GLY A 134 -10.09 -11.21 -5.62
C GLY A 134 -8.82 -11.25 -4.80
N GLY A 135 -8.33 -12.46 -4.57
CA GLY A 135 -7.02 -12.60 -3.95
C GLY A 135 -6.32 -13.91 -4.23
N ILE A 136 -4.99 -13.86 -4.21
CA ILE A 136 -4.14 -15.04 -4.40
C ILE A 136 -3.39 -15.30 -3.10
N GLY A 137 -3.47 -16.53 -2.59
CA GLY A 137 -2.74 -16.93 -1.38
C GLY A 137 -1.23 -16.92 -1.61
N ARG A 138 -0.76 -17.71 -2.58
CA ARG A 138 0.65 -17.78 -2.99
C ARG A 138 0.77 -17.61 -4.50
N LEU A 139 1.61 -16.68 -4.93
CA LEU A 139 1.78 -16.33 -6.34
C LEU A 139 3.25 -16.44 -6.72
N THR A 140 3.54 -17.20 -7.77
CA THR A 140 4.83 -17.15 -8.47
C THR A 140 4.55 -16.84 -9.92
N ALA A 141 5.00 -15.68 -10.39
CA ALA A 141 4.85 -15.31 -11.79
C ALA A 141 5.96 -14.39 -12.29
N LYS A 142 5.97 -14.00 -13.56
CA LYS A 142 6.87 -12.94 -14.06
C LYS A 142 6.19 -11.60 -13.96
N ASP A 143 4.99 -11.49 -14.53
CA ASP A 143 4.21 -10.27 -14.61
C ASP A 143 2.85 -10.45 -13.92
N VAL A 144 2.54 -9.55 -13.00
CA VAL A 144 1.32 -9.62 -12.19
C VAL A 144 0.65 -8.26 -12.13
N THR A 145 -0.64 -8.23 -12.45
CA THR A 145 -1.50 -7.07 -12.25
C THR A 145 -2.69 -7.46 -11.38
N VAL A 146 -2.89 -6.74 -10.28
CA VAL A 146 -4.03 -6.92 -9.38
C VAL A 146 -4.78 -5.61 -9.26
N THR A 147 -6.01 -5.58 -9.72
CA THR A 147 -6.98 -4.52 -9.47
C THR A 147 -7.91 -4.99 -8.36
N GLN A 148 -8.30 -4.11 -7.42
CA GLN A 148 -9.30 -4.38 -6.36
C GLN A 148 -9.14 -5.75 -5.66
N GLY A 149 -7.95 -6.04 -5.14
CA GLY A 149 -7.65 -7.36 -4.62
C GLY A 149 -6.43 -7.44 -3.72
N GLY A 150 -5.91 -8.65 -3.49
CA GLY A 150 -4.69 -8.79 -2.72
C GLY A 150 -3.94 -10.10 -2.90
N VAL A 151 -2.65 -10.07 -2.57
CA VAL A 151 -1.78 -11.25 -2.63
C VAL A 151 -1.19 -11.52 -1.26
N GLY A 152 -1.37 -12.74 -0.75
CA GLY A 152 -0.84 -13.15 0.54
C GLY A 152 0.69 -13.23 0.52
N ALA A 153 1.24 -14.01 -0.41
CA ALA A 153 2.67 -14.12 -0.66
C ALA A 153 2.96 -14.11 -2.16
N ALA A 154 3.78 -13.18 -2.64
CA ALA A 154 4.12 -13.03 -4.06
C ALA A 154 5.61 -13.19 -4.31
N ARG A 155 5.96 -13.85 -5.41
CA ARG A 155 7.28 -13.81 -6.04
C ARG A 155 7.09 -13.46 -7.51
N ALA A 156 7.56 -12.28 -7.92
CA ALA A 156 7.41 -11.84 -9.31
C ALA A 156 8.54 -10.96 -9.81
N ASP A 157 8.70 -10.80 -11.12
CA ASP A 157 9.62 -9.80 -11.66
C ASP A 157 8.96 -8.41 -11.64
N HIS A 158 7.67 -8.35 -12.01
CA HIS A 158 6.84 -7.16 -11.99
C HIS A 158 5.52 -7.44 -11.26
N LEU A 159 5.18 -6.60 -10.28
CA LEU A 159 3.93 -6.68 -9.54
C LEU A 159 3.31 -5.29 -9.46
N THR A 160 2.16 -5.10 -10.08
CA THR A 160 1.34 -3.90 -10.00
C THR A 160 0.06 -4.21 -9.25
N ILE A 161 -0.23 -3.46 -8.19
CA ILE A 161 -1.47 -3.56 -7.44
C ILE A 161 -2.14 -2.19 -7.37
N ASP A 162 -3.35 -2.12 -7.93
CA ASP A 162 -4.25 -0.97 -7.78
C ASP A 162 -5.40 -1.33 -6.83
N MET A 163 -5.58 -0.52 -5.80
CA MET A 163 -6.62 -0.71 -4.78
C MET A 163 -6.55 -2.08 -4.11
N GLY A 164 -5.50 -2.35 -3.33
CA GLY A 164 -5.29 -3.70 -2.84
C GLY A 164 -4.33 -3.90 -1.68
N GLY A 165 -4.04 -5.18 -1.40
CA GLY A 165 -3.25 -5.61 -0.25
C GLY A 165 -2.13 -6.59 -0.60
N ILE A 166 -0.95 -6.44 -0.01
CA ILE A 166 0.15 -7.43 -0.08
C ILE A 166 0.51 -7.88 1.33
N GLY A 167 0.49 -9.18 1.58
CA GLY A 167 1.07 -9.74 2.80
C GLY A 167 2.60 -9.68 2.72
N ALA A 168 3.19 -10.54 1.91
CA ALA A 168 4.63 -10.58 1.66
C ALA A 168 4.92 -10.59 0.15
N ALA A 169 5.92 -9.85 -0.30
CA ALA A 169 6.34 -9.88 -1.70
C ALA A 169 7.86 -9.88 -1.83
N ILE A 170 8.37 -10.73 -2.72
CA ILE A 170 9.74 -10.67 -3.24
C ILE A 170 9.63 -10.34 -4.72
N VAL A 171 9.93 -9.11 -5.10
CA VAL A 171 9.69 -8.64 -6.47
C VAL A 171 10.86 -7.90 -7.09
N GLY A 172 10.98 -7.93 -8.42
CA GLY A 172 11.90 -7.03 -9.12
C GLY A 172 11.42 -5.58 -8.96
N ARG A 173 10.26 -5.28 -9.53
CA ARG A 173 9.59 -3.99 -9.45
C ARG A 173 8.21 -4.15 -8.82
N LEU A 174 7.93 -3.34 -7.81
CA LEU A 174 6.61 -3.18 -7.21
C LEU A 174 6.02 -1.82 -7.59
N GLU A 175 4.77 -1.82 -8.02
CA GLU A 175 3.93 -0.62 -8.13
C GLU A 175 2.68 -0.83 -7.27
N LEU A 176 2.52 -0.04 -6.21
CA LEU A 176 1.40 -0.15 -5.28
C LEU A 176 0.66 1.18 -5.21
N THR A 177 -0.52 1.21 -5.83
CA THR A 177 -1.41 2.37 -5.88
C THR A 177 -2.62 2.12 -4.99
N ARG A 178 -2.92 3.05 -4.06
CA ARG A 178 -4.08 3.00 -3.15
C ARG A 178 -4.22 1.67 -2.40
N GLY A 179 -3.13 1.18 -1.84
CA GLY A 179 -3.10 -0.13 -1.21
C GLY A 179 -2.33 -0.20 0.09
N ALA A 180 -2.23 -1.39 0.66
CA ALA A 180 -1.44 -1.67 1.86
C ALA A 180 -0.51 -2.86 1.65
N ALA A 181 0.71 -2.80 2.17
CA ALA A 181 1.66 -3.90 2.13
C ALA A 181 2.29 -4.15 3.50
N ARG A 182 2.47 -5.41 3.87
CA ARG A 182 3.08 -5.75 5.17
C ARG A 182 4.59 -5.88 5.09
N SER A 183 5.09 -6.67 4.15
CA SER A 183 6.53 -6.92 4.00
C SER A 183 6.90 -7.01 2.53
N ILE A 184 7.72 -6.06 2.07
CA ILE A 184 8.17 -5.98 0.68
C ILE A 184 9.69 -6.14 0.66
N LEU A 185 10.18 -7.06 -0.16
CA LEU A 185 11.55 -7.12 -0.61
C LEU A 185 11.56 -6.86 -2.11
N ALA A 186 12.06 -5.71 -2.55
CA ALA A 186 12.04 -5.33 -3.95
C ALA A 186 13.41 -4.86 -4.48
N ARG A 187 13.62 -4.82 -5.80
CA ARG A 187 14.69 -4.00 -6.35
C ARG A 187 14.23 -2.55 -6.43
N GLU A 188 13.04 -2.34 -6.97
CA GLU A 188 12.37 -1.05 -7.13
C GLU A 188 10.99 -1.13 -6.50
N ALA A 189 10.62 -0.17 -5.66
CA ALA A 189 9.28 -0.09 -5.08
C ALA A 189 8.69 1.31 -5.26
N HIS A 190 7.61 1.41 -6.02
CA HIS A 190 6.85 2.63 -6.26
C HIS A 190 5.54 2.56 -5.48
N LEU A 191 5.33 3.52 -4.59
CA LEU A 191 4.19 3.57 -3.69
C LEU A 191 3.43 4.88 -3.91
N GLU A 192 2.18 4.79 -4.36
CA GLU A 192 1.28 5.93 -4.55
C GLU A 192 0.03 5.77 -3.67
N GLN A 193 -0.25 6.76 -2.82
CA GLN A 193 -1.39 6.75 -1.89
C GLN A 193 -1.51 5.44 -1.09
N SER A 194 -0.37 4.84 -0.73
CA SER A 194 -0.31 3.48 -0.16
C SER A 194 0.44 3.41 1.16
N PHE A 195 0.12 2.40 1.96
CA PHE A 195 0.72 2.16 3.27
C PHE A 195 1.60 0.92 3.25
N ALA A 196 2.86 1.01 3.70
CA ALA A 196 3.71 -0.16 3.84
C ALA A 196 4.28 -0.30 5.27
N GLN A 197 4.12 -1.47 5.88
CA GLN A 197 4.71 -1.71 7.20
C GLN A 197 6.24 -1.85 7.09
N THR A 198 6.75 -2.73 6.23
CA THR A 198 8.19 -2.92 6.03
C THR A 198 8.52 -2.98 4.56
N VAL A 199 9.45 -2.14 4.11
CA VAL A 199 9.97 -2.12 2.74
C VAL A 199 11.48 -2.24 2.77
N VAL A 200 12.01 -3.26 2.11
CA VAL A 200 13.44 -3.42 1.85
C VAL A 200 13.63 -3.36 0.34
N ALA A 201 14.28 -2.32 -0.17
CA ALA A 201 14.53 -2.24 -1.61
C ALA A 201 15.83 -1.54 -1.99
N ASN A 202 16.33 -1.74 -3.21
CA ASN A 202 17.46 -0.93 -3.68
C ASN A 202 17.02 0.53 -3.92
N HIS A 203 15.82 0.71 -4.48
CA HIS A 203 15.23 2.01 -4.76
C HIS A 203 13.77 2.04 -4.31
N VAL A 204 13.37 3.08 -3.57
CA VAL A 204 11.99 3.28 -3.14
C VAL A 204 11.53 4.66 -3.61
N SER A 205 10.44 4.71 -4.37
CA SER A 205 9.76 5.94 -4.75
C SER A 205 8.45 6.05 -3.96
N LEU A 206 8.33 7.07 -3.12
CA LEU A 206 7.13 7.33 -2.32
C LEU A 206 6.46 8.61 -2.80
N GLU A 207 5.25 8.49 -3.33
CA GLU A 207 4.46 9.65 -3.77
C GLU A 207 3.60 10.25 -2.65
N ARG A 208 2.90 11.35 -2.96
CA ARG A 208 2.04 12.04 -2.00
C ARG A 208 0.94 11.12 -1.47
N GLY A 209 0.78 11.11 -0.15
CA GLY A 209 -0.20 10.26 0.53
C GLY A 209 0.29 8.84 0.82
N SER A 210 1.52 8.50 0.43
CA SER A 210 2.13 7.21 0.77
C SER A 210 2.87 7.28 2.11
N ASN A 211 2.75 6.24 2.92
CA ASN A 211 3.38 6.15 4.23
C ASN A 211 4.04 4.79 4.41
N ALA A 212 5.21 4.77 5.05
CA ALA A 212 5.85 3.51 5.43
C ALA A 212 6.38 3.57 6.87
N ILE A 213 6.26 2.46 7.62
CA ILE A 213 6.77 2.40 9.00
C ILE A 213 8.28 2.17 9.01
N ILE A 214 8.75 1.15 8.28
CA ILE A 214 10.15 0.78 8.17
C ILE A 214 10.54 0.74 6.71
N VAL A 215 11.56 1.52 6.33
CA VAL A 215 12.14 1.52 4.99
C VAL A 215 13.65 1.31 5.11
N LEU A 216 14.15 0.26 4.47
CA LEU A 216 15.57 0.00 4.29
C LEU A 216 15.89 0.05 2.81
N ALA A 217 16.47 1.17 2.35
CA ALA A 217 16.81 1.33 0.95
C ALA A 217 18.15 2.03 0.70
N ARG A 218 18.77 1.73 -0.45
CA ARG A 218 19.98 2.44 -0.89
C ARG A 218 19.66 3.84 -1.39
N ARG A 219 18.51 4.01 -2.02
CA ARG A 219 18.00 5.29 -2.51
C ARG A 219 16.50 5.39 -2.26
N VAL A 220 16.06 6.55 -1.80
CA VAL A 220 14.65 6.89 -1.62
C VAL A 220 14.40 8.21 -2.35
N ASP A 221 13.42 8.23 -3.25
CA ASP A 221 12.98 9.41 -3.99
C ASP A 221 11.52 9.69 -3.63
N GLY A 222 11.14 10.96 -3.44
CA GLY A 222 9.76 11.32 -3.09
C GLY A 222 9.62 12.51 -2.15
N ASP A 223 8.48 13.20 -2.27
CA ASP A 223 8.07 14.33 -1.43
C ASP A 223 7.29 13.80 -0.21
N VAL A 224 8.02 13.18 0.73
CA VAL A 224 7.41 12.44 1.85
C VAL A 224 7.28 13.33 3.07
N ARG A 225 6.06 13.47 3.65
CA ARG A 225 5.90 13.70 5.10
C ARG A 225 6.24 12.39 5.82
N ALA A 226 7.49 11.95 5.73
CA ALA A 226 7.94 10.81 6.51
C ALA A 226 7.92 11.24 7.98
N LEU A 227 7.28 10.46 8.85
CA LEU A 227 7.32 10.67 10.30
C LEU A 227 8.77 10.79 10.83
N LEU A 228 9.76 10.31 10.06
CA LEU A 228 11.17 10.59 10.22
C LEU A 228 11.86 10.67 8.83
N ASP A 229 11.85 11.84 8.18
CA ASP A 229 12.63 12.10 6.95
C ASP A 229 14.14 11.95 7.22
N TRP A 230 15.02 11.79 6.21
CA TRP A 230 16.49 11.76 6.42
C TRP A 230 16.97 13.02 7.16
N ARG A 231 16.28 14.15 6.94
CA ARG A 231 16.47 15.39 7.69
C ARG A 231 16.02 15.26 9.15
N GLY A 232 14.90 14.58 9.39
CA GLY A 232 14.42 14.22 10.73
C GLY A 232 15.32 13.23 11.44
N ALA A 233 15.85 12.22 10.75
CA ALA A 233 16.78 11.23 11.27
C ALA A 233 18.14 11.84 11.61
N LEU A 234 18.67 12.72 10.76
CA LEU A 234 19.89 13.49 11.07
C LEU A 234 19.66 14.49 12.20
N ALA A 235 18.52 15.19 12.24
CA ALA A 235 18.20 16.12 13.33
C ALA A 235 18.03 15.40 14.66
N PHE A 236 17.30 14.27 14.66
CA PHE A 236 17.15 13.40 15.82
C PHE A 236 18.50 12.82 16.28
N GLY A 237 19.29 12.29 15.34
CA GLY A 237 20.64 11.79 15.60
C GLY A 237 21.58 12.86 16.15
N ALA A 238 21.52 14.09 15.63
CA ALA A 238 22.29 15.22 16.11
C ALA A 238 21.86 15.64 17.53
N ALA A 239 20.56 15.75 17.78
CA ALA A 239 20.03 16.09 19.11
C ALA A 239 20.42 15.03 20.15
N LEU A 240 20.23 13.75 19.83
CA LEU A 240 20.64 12.64 20.67
C LEU A 240 22.15 12.63 20.90
N GLY A 241 22.94 12.89 19.84
CA GLY A 241 24.40 12.96 19.88
C GLY A 241 24.91 14.10 20.76
N VAL A 242 24.26 15.26 20.75
CA VAL A 242 24.58 16.40 21.63
C VAL A 242 24.31 16.05 23.09
N VAL A 243 23.14 15.48 23.38
CA VAL A 243 22.77 15.06 24.75
C VAL A 243 23.77 14.03 25.28
N MET A 244 24.07 12.99 24.50
CA MET A 244 25.08 11.98 24.85
C MET A 244 26.50 12.55 24.96
N GLY A 245 26.88 13.48 24.08
CA GLY A 245 28.20 14.12 24.07
C GLY A 245 28.44 14.98 25.31
N LEU A 246 27.41 15.67 25.81
CA LEU A 246 27.46 16.44 27.04
C LEU A 246 27.54 15.54 28.28
N VAL A 247 26.77 14.45 28.32
CA VAL A 247 26.82 13.46 29.42
C VAL A 247 28.19 12.77 29.50
N ARG A 248 28.82 12.49 28.35
CA ARG A 248 30.14 11.85 28.29
C ARG A 248 31.29 12.81 28.64
N ARG A 249 31.05 14.12 28.66
CA ARG A 249 32.01 15.14 29.10
C ARG A 249 31.90 15.36 30.62
N GLY A 250 32.00 14.27 31.38
CA GLY A 250 32.10 14.33 32.84
C GLY A 250 33.33 15.15 33.28
N PRO A 251 33.22 16.01 34.31
CA PRO A 251 34.32 16.88 34.72
C PRO A 251 35.53 16.04 35.16
N ARG A 252 36.67 16.23 34.50
CA ARG A 252 37.96 15.79 35.04
C ARG A 252 38.26 16.66 36.27
N SER A 253 38.55 15.97 37.36
CA SER A 253 38.80 16.50 38.69
C SER A 253 39.86 17.60 38.72
N SER A 254 39.72 18.53 39.66
CA SER A 254 40.87 19.24 40.24
C SER A 254 40.75 19.23 41.76
N SER A 255 41.30 18.18 42.36
CA SER A 255 41.75 18.24 43.75
C SER A 255 42.98 19.16 43.78
N ARG A 256 42.78 20.43 44.13
CA ARG A 256 43.89 21.30 44.55
C ARG A 256 44.15 21.04 46.02
N SER A 257 45.07 20.11 46.27
CA SER A 257 45.88 20.19 47.47
C SER A 257 46.81 21.40 47.34
N ARG A 258 46.74 22.32 48.30
CA ARG A 258 47.89 23.12 48.72
C ARG A 258 47.73 23.47 50.19
N SER A 259 48.27 22.56 51.00
CA SER A 259 48.94 22.89 52.25
C SER A 259 49.95 24.02 52.02
N SER A 260 49.98 25.01 52.93
CA SER A 260 51.20 25.41 53.66
C SER A 260 51.09 26.84 54.23
N LYS A 261 50.97 26.89 55.57
CA LYS A 261 51.69 27.71 56.56
C LYS A 261 52.03 29.19 56.29
N GLY A 262 51.80 29.97 57.36
CA GLY A 262 52.53 31.19 57.72
C GLY A 262 51.64 32.44 57.62
N SER A 263 51.51 33.28 58.63
CA SER A 263 52.08 33.33 59.97
C SER A 263 51.23 34.27 60.83
#